data_AF-A0A1V4ICY6-F1
#
_entry.id   AF-A0A1V4ICY6-F1
#
_cell.length_a   1.000
_cell.length_b   1.000
_cell.length_c   1.000
_cell.angle_alpha   90.00
_cell.angle_beta   90.00
_cell.angle_gamma   90.00
#
_symmetry.space_group_name_H-M   'P 1'
#
loop_
_entity.id
_entity.type
_entity.pdbx_description
1 polymer ?
#
loop_
_entity_poly.entity_id
_entity_poly.type
_entity_poly.pdbx_seq_one_letter_code
_entity_poly.pdbx_strand_id
1 'polypeptide(L)'
;MSVEKYIKENVKILGDKVFIAPDIPEKKINGAISGMAQGLNPDYVLAIVDTTIFGSAKEGCLFTGEHLYTNALGSGTDKIQLSSISKAEYICTEVQKDNGKIEEKKEVIIHFKNGESKNITANIRYISCEKFAELINGIVEQAQDESDFVSTSQTCPLSMMDIGVKKAYIKLVCNFTFSDDNEIDAEEYAEIISLIVRIEMAAEDRLEIRGYMTDHNNVENNEELLAYLAKSVDEGSYDVVKKSLLKDIIYISRKKNREQSWKENQFIVKLHNDLEVDEEQVEYIVEAIKNDEEILAQRKNDTEITKSMKDLASKATAVGVPLAAIYLSGSVMGVSAAGITSGLASLGMGGVLGFSSMFTGIGVAVLLGVGTYKGVKKITGLSDLENNKQREMMLQAIIRNSQRSLNYLIEDVNEITRRLQIEIERGLESEAKIKKISAMISMLTKGAQVTSDKIQYAETEKIISKLPEKLDLTRVTELTEGATKEKIRELILSCYIKKETTNEDGTTSDYMVLDDTIPCNKLQELHDSFEGIGYFNAGDAAMASVKGAAKNFMKSIMG
;
A
#
# COMPACT_ATOMS: atom_id res chain seq x y z
N MET A 1 19.50 -6.58 -22.22
CA MET A 1 18.25 -6.43 -21.45
C MET A 1 17.74 -7.82 -21.17
N SER A 2 17.07 -8.08 -20.04
CA SER A 2 16.55 -9.40 -19.76
C SER A 2 15.33 -9.76 -20.62
N VAL A 3 14.98 -11.04 -20.61
CA VAL A 3 13.75 -11.55 -21.21
C VAL A 3 12.51 -10.92 -20.55
N GLU A 4 12.45 -10.87 -19.22
CA GLU A 4 11.28 -10.33 -18.51
C GLU A 4 11.05 -8.85 -18.84
N LYS A 5 12.12 -8.04 -18.82
CA LYS A 5 12.06 -6.62 -19.14
C LYS A 5 11.62 -6.39 -20.60
N TYR A 6 12.18 -7.15 -21.53
CA TYR A 6 11.79 -7.08 -22.94
C TYR A 6 10.30 -7.39 -23.15
N ILE A 7 9.78 -8.45 -22.51
CA ILE A 7 8.37 -8.82 -22.59
C ILE A 7 7.49 -7.65 -22.12
N LYS A 8 7.77 -7.09 -20.94
CA LYS A 8 6.96 -6.03 -20.34
C LYS A 8 6.96 -4.75 -21.18
N GLU A 9 8.08 -4.40 -21.80
CA GLU A 9 8.19 -3.20 -22.64
C GLU A 9 7.50 -3.36 -24.00
N ASN A 10 7.50 -4.57 -24.58
CA ASN A 10 7.09 -4.78 -25.97
C ASN A 10 5.72 -5.46 -26.14
N VAL A 11 5.18 -6.13 -25.13
CA VAL A 11 3.91 -6.90 -25.26
C VAL A 11 2.70 -6.06 -25.66
N LYS A 12 2.72 -4.73 -25.43
CA LYS A 12 1.66 -3.81 -25.88
C LYS A 12 1.44 -3.82 -27.40
N ILE A 13 2.43 -4.24 -28.20
CA ILE A 13 2.26 -4.34 -29.66
C ILE A 13 1.15 -5.32 -30.04
N LEU A 14 0.80 -6.27 -29.16
CA LEU A 14 -0.18 -7.31 -29.42
C LEU A 14 -1.64 -6.83 -29.39
N GLY A 15 -1.92 -5.65 -28.84
CA GLY A 15 -3.25 -5.03 -28.90
C GLY A 15 -3.56 -4.11 -27.71
N ASP A 16 -4.81 -3.63 -27.66
CA ASP A 16 -5.23 -2.64 -26.65
C ASP A 16 -5.59 -3.28 -25.30
N LYS A 17 -5.95 -4.57 -25.28
CA LYS A 17 -6.35 -5.31 -24.07
C LYS A 17 -5.17 -6.06 -23.46
N VAL A 18 -4.08 -5.34 -23.21
CA VAL A 18 -2.84 -5.88 -22.64
C VAL A 18 -2.65 -5.36 -21.22
N PHE A 19 -2.46 -6.28 -20.28
CA PHE A 19 -2.24 -5.99 -18.86
C PHE A 19 -0.85 -6.47 -18.47
N ILE A 20 -0.05 -5.62 -17.84
CA ILE A 20 1.37 -5.88 -17.56
C ILE A 20 1.60 -5.79 -16.05
N ALA A 21 2.40 -6.71 -15.53
CA ALA A 21 2.75 -6.76 -14.12
C ALA A 21 3.64 -5.58 -13.70
N PRO A 22 3.59 -5.16 -12.43
CA PRO A 22 2.76 -5.71 -11.36
C PRO A 22 1.29 -5.24 -11.37
N ASP A 23 0.92 -4.31 -12.26
CA ASP A 23 -0.39 -3.65 -12.28
C ASP A 23 -1.46 -4.41 -13.08
N ILE A 24 -1.53 -5.73 -12.91
CA ILE A 24 -2.55 -6.56 -13.54
C ILE A 24 -3.80 -6.60 -12.65
N PRO A 25 -4.99 -6.25 -13.16
CA PRO A 25 -6.21 -6.36 -12.37
C PRO A 25 -6.47 -7.81 -11.92
N GLU A 26 -6.85 -8.01 -10.66
CA GLU A 26 -7.06 -9.35 -10.07
C GLU A 26 -8.06 -10.21 -10.86
N LYS A 27 -9.13 -9.61 -11.38
CA LYS A 27 -10.09 -10.33 -12.24
C LYS A 27 -9.42 -10.89 -13.50
N LYS A 28 -8.45 -10.17 -14.06
CA LYS A 28 -7.73 -10.56 -15.28
C LYS A 28 -6.73 -11.68 -14.98
N ILE A 29 -5.95 -11.55 -13.90
CA ILE A 29 -4.98 -12.58 -13.52
C ILE A 29 -5.68 -13.90 -13.16
N ASN A 30 -6.76 -13.85 -12.38
CA ASN A 30 -7.54 -15.04 -12.03
C ASN A 30 -8.23 -15.66 -13.26
N GLY A 31 -8.75 -14.81 -14.16
CA GLY A 31 -9.29 -15.25 -15.44
C GLY A 31 -8.25 -16.00 -16.27
N ALA A 32 -7.06 -15.43 -16.42
CA ALA A 32 -5.98 -15.99 -17.21
C ALA A 32 -5.42 -17.28 -16.61
N ILE A 33 -5.19 -17.34 -15.29
CA ILE A 33 -4.73 -18.56 -14.61
C ILE A 33 -5.78 -19.66 -14.72
N SER A 34 -7.06 -19.36 -14.46
CA SER A 34 -8.12 -20.37 -14.57
C SER A 34 -8.39 -20.85 -16.00
N GLY A 35 -8.15 -19.99 -17.01
CA GLY A 35 -8.43 -20.29 -18.41
C GLY A 35 -7.24 -20.85 -19.20
N MET A 36 -6.00 -20.49 -18.84
CA MET A 36 -4.81 -20.74 -19.67
C MET A 36 -3.68 -21.44 -18.91
N ALA A 37 -3.53 -21.18 -17.61
CA ALA A 37 -2.34 -21.56 -16.84
C ALA A 37 -2.71 -22.11 -15.44
N GLN A 38 -3.54 -23.15 -15.39
CA GLN A 38 -4.04 -23.68 -14.12
C GLN A 38 -2.89 -24.12 -13.19
N GLY A 39 -2.87 -23.61 -11.96
CA GLY A 39 -1.84 -23.90 -10.97
C GLY A 39 -0.57 -23.05 -11.07
N LEU A 40 -0.49 -22.10 -12.02
CA LEU A 40 0.59 -21.13 -12.08
C LEU A 40 0.53 -20.18 -10.86
N ASN A 41 1.69 -19.86 -10.30
CA ASN A 41 1.80 -18.80 -9.29
C ASN A 41 1.55 -17.44 -9.97
N PRO A 42 0.52 -16.67 -9.55
CA PRO A 42 0.23 -15.33 -10.07
C PRO A 42 1.43 -14.39 -10.06
N ASP A 43 2.33 -14.53 -9.08
CA ASP A 43 3.48 -13.63 -8.92
C ASP A 43 4.50 -13.73 -10.06
N TYR A 44 4.42 -14.78 -10.89
CA TYR A 44 5.29 -15.00 -12.05
C TYR A 44 4.68 -14.54 -13.37
N VAL A 45 3.46 -14.00 -13.35
CA VAL A 45 2.81 -13.49 -14.55
C VAL A 45 3.40 -12.15 -14.92
N LEU A 46 4.00 -12.03 -16.11
CA LEU A 46 4.55 -10.79 -16.64
C LEU A 46 3.50 -9.96 -17.38
N ALA A 47 2.68 -10.63 -18.19
CA ALA A 47 1.69 -9.96 -19.02
C ALA A 47 0.54 -10.88 -19.43
N ILE A 48 -0.63 -10.27 -19.67
CA ILE A 48 -1.83 -10.93 -20.16
C ILE A 48 -2.37 -10.15 -21.35
N VAL A 49 -2.61 -10.85 -22.46
CA VAL A 49 -3.35 -10.35 -23.62
C VAL A 49 -4.74 -10.96 -23.59
N ASP A 50 -5.78 -10.15 -23.37
CA ASP A 50 -7.15 -10.61 -23.24
C ASP A 50 -7.90 -10.53 -24.57
N THR A 51 -8.19 -11.68 -25.17
CA THR A 51 -8.94 -11.77 -26.43
C THR A 51 -10.43 -12.05 -26.22
N THR A 52 -10.89 -12.12 -24.96
CA THR A 52 -12.29 -12.40 -24.65
C THR A 52 -13.20 -11.21 -24.95
N ILE A 53 -14.41 -11.51 -25.42
CA ILE A 53 -15.42 -10.51 -25.77
C ILE A 53 -15.85 -9.72 -24.52
N PHE A 54 -16.14 -10.41 -23.42
CA PHE A 54 -16.60 -9.82 -22.16
C PHE A 54 -15.47 -9.39 -21.21
N GLY A 55 -14.22 -9.47 -21.65
CA GLY A 55 -13.07 -9.06 -20.85
C GLY A 55 -12.86 -9.91 -19.59
N SER A 56 -13.05 -11.22 -19.66
CA SER A 56 -12.75 -12.14 -18.57
C SER A 56 -11.29 -12.60 -18.54
N ALA A 57 -10.51 -12.37 -19.61
CA ALA A 57 -9.12 -12.83 -19.77
C ALA A 57 -8.91 -14.35 -19.69
N LYS A 58 -9.95 -15.16 -19.89
CA LYS A 58 -9.83 -16.62 -19.96
C LYS A 58 -9.25 -17.14 -21.28
N GLU A 59 -9.17 -16.28 -22.28
CA GLU A 59 -8.65 -16.55 -23.62
C GLU A 59 -7.65 -15.45 -24.01
N GLY A 60 -6.68 -15.82 -24.85
CA GLY A 60 -5.62 -14.97 -25.36
C GLY A 60 -4.23 -15.53 -25.03
N CYS A 61 -3.36 -14.69 -24.46
CA CYS A 61 -2.00 -15.08 -24.10
C CYS A 61 -1.67 -14.68 -22.66
N LEU A 62 -0.88 -15.51 -21.98
CA LEU A 62 -0.24 -15.19 -20.71
C LEU A 62 1.26 -15.47 -20.83
N PHE A 63 2.08 -14.52 -20.41
CA PHE A 63 3.54 -14.61 -20.45
C PHE A 63 4.10 -14.71 -19.04
N THR A 64 5.06 -15.62 -18.85
CA THR A 64 6.02 -15.62 -17.74
C THR A 64 7.43 -15.51 -18.30
N GLY A 65 8.47 -15.39 -17.47
CA GLY A 65 9.86 -15.38 -17.94
C GLY A 65 10.31 -16.70 -18.58
N GLU A 66 9.60 -17.80 -18.28
CA GLU A 66 9.93 -19.15 -18.79
C GLU A 66 8.95 -19.66 -19.85
N HIS A 67 7.67 -19.26 -19.77
CA HIS A 67 6.60 -19.90 -20.49
C HIS A 67 5.66 -18.90 -21.16
N LEU A 68 5.21 -19.26 -22.36
CA LEU A 68 4.06 -18.69 -23.01
C LEU A 68 2.88 -19.65 -22.88
N TYR A 69 1.76 -19.14 -22.39
CA TYR A 69 0.47 -19.83 -22.36
C TYR A 69 -0.47 -19.18 -23.37
N THR A 70 -1.16 -19.98 -24.17
CA THR A 70 -2.20 -19.47 -25.09
C THR A 70 -3.47 -20.28 -24.98
N ASN A 71 -4.61 -19.63 -25.17
CA ASN A 71 -5.90 -20.30 -25.23
C ASN A 71 -6.83 -19.54 -26.15
N ALA A 72 -7.58 -20.26 -26.98
CA ALA A 72 -8.67 -19.68 -27.75
C ALA A 72 -9.85 -20.65 -27.77
N LEU A 73 -11.06 -20.08 -27.86
CA LEU A 73 -12.28 -20.87 -27.92
C LEU A 73 -12.20 -21.96 -29.01
N GLY A 74 -12.31 -23.22 -28.58
CA GLY A 74 -12.28 -24.40 -29.46
C GLY A 74 -10.91 -24.87 -29.93
N SER A 75 -9.81 -24.20 -29.52
CA SER A 75 -8.43 -24.54 -29.93
C SER A 75 -7.60 -25.19 -28.82
N GLY A 76 -8.13 -25.23 -27.60
CA GLY A 76 -7.42 -25.78 -26.43
C GLY A 76 -6.36 -24.83 -25.86
N THR A 77 -5.69 -25.28 -24.81
CA THR A 77 -4.62 -24.55 -24.14
C THR A 77 -3.25 -25.06 -24.58
N ASP A 78 -2.34 -24.14 -24.86
CA ASP A 78 -0.94 -24.47 -25.12
C ASP A 78 -0.04 -23.87 -24.05
N LYS A 79 0.91 -24.67 -23.58
CA LYS A 79 2.02 -24.25 -22.74
C LYS A 79 3.31 -24.45 -23.53
N ILE A 80 4.01 -23.36 -23.80
CA ILE A 80 5.24 -23.35 -24.61
C ILE A 80 6.37 -22.82 -23.75
N GLN A 81 7.46 -23.59 -23.64
CA GLN A 81 8.67 -23.15 -22.95
C GLN A 81 9.46 -22.21 -23.87
N LEU A 82 9.69 -20.98 -23.45
CA LEU A 82 10.33 -19.94 -24.27
C LEU A 82 11.76 -20.33 -24.66
N SER A 83 12.53 -20.94 -23.75
CA SER A 83 13.89 -21.39 -24.00
C SER A 83 14.00 -22.46 -25.10
N SER A 84 12.91 -23.18 -25.39
CA SER A 84 12.86 -24.20 -26.44
C SER A 84 12.64 -23.63 -27.84
N ILE A 85 12.24 -22.36 -27.96
CA ILE A 85 11.94 -21.71 -29.23
C ILE A 85 13.26 -21.36 -29.95
N SER A 86 13.29 -21.64 -31.25
CA SER A 86 14.35 -21.23 -32.16
C SER A 86 13.96 -19.94 -32.89
N LYS A 87 12.74 -19.88 -33.45
CA LYS A 87 12.16 -18.68 -34.06
C LYS A 87 10.64 -18.80 -34.20
N ALA A 88 9.95 -17.68 -34.39
CA ALA A 88 8.58 -17.62 -34.86
C ALA A 88 8.54 -17.08 -36.30
N GLU A 89 7.86 -17.80 -37.19
CA GLU A 89 7.72 -17.45 -38.61
C GLU A 89 6.30 -16.99 -38.89
N TYR A 90 6.17 -15.77 -39.44
CA TYR A 90 4.91 -15.24 -39.97
C TYR A 90 4.80 -15.58 -41.46
N ILE A 91 3.72 -16.23 -41.86
CA ILE A 91 3.45 -16.64 -43.24
C ILE A 91 2.16 -15.97 -43.70
N CYS A 92 2.22 -15.28 -44.85
CA CYS A 92 1.05 -14.72 -45.52
C CYS A 92 0.94 -15.36 -46.91
N THR A 93 -0.17 -16.06 -47.16
CA THR A 93 -0.45 -16.69 -48.46
C THR A 93 -1.77 -16.19 -49.02
N GLU A 94 -1.81 -15.90 -50.31
CA GLU A 94 -3.05 -15.55 -51.01
C GLU A 94 -3.79 -16.82 -51.42
N VAL A 95 -5.01 -16.99 -50.91
CA VAL A 95 -5.88 -18.13 -51.24
C VAL A 95 -7.03 -17.63 -52.09
N GLN A 96 -7.11 -18.10 -53.33
CA GLN A 96 -8.24 -17.82 -54.20
C GLN A 96 -9.41 -18.75 -53.83
N LYS A 97 -10.52 -18.16 -53.36
CA LYS A 97 -11.77 -18.89 -53.11
C LYS A 97 -12.45 -19.28 -54.41
N ASP A 98 -13.32 -20.29 -54.34
CA ASP A 98 -14.14 -20.78 -55.47
C ASP A 98 -14.98 -19.70 -56.16
N ASN A 99 -15.22 -18.57 -55.50
CA ASN A 99 -15.94 -17.40 -56.03
C ASN A 99 -15.02 -16.33 -56.66
N GLY A 100 -13.73 -16.63 -56.85
CA GLY A 100 -12.74 -15.71 -57.42
C GLY A 100 -12.22 -14.64 -56.45
N LYS A 101 -12.70 -14.57 -55.21
CA LYS A 101 -12.14 -13.65 -54.19
C LYS A 101 -10.80 -14.19 -53.67
N ILE A 102 -9.80 -13.33 -53.67
CA ILE A 102 -8.51 -13.58 -53.01
C ILE A 102 -8.69 -13.27 -51.52
N GLU A 103 -8.39 -14.25 -50.66
CA GLU A 103 -8.34 -14.10 -49.20
C GLU A 103 -6.90 -14.32 -48.72
N GLU A 104 -6.39 -13.40 -47.92
CA GLU A 104 -5.10 -13.56 -47.27
C GLU A 104 -5.23 -14.54 -46.10
N LYS A 105 -4.54 -15.68 -46.20
CA LYS A 105 -4.35 -16.60 -45.10
C LYS A 105 -3.06 -16.24 -44.36
N LYS A 106 -3.21 -15.84 -43.09
CA LYS A 106 -2.14 -15.42 -42.19
C LYS A 106 -1.90 -16.50 -41.15
N GLU A 107 -0.66 -16.95 -41.01
CA GLU A 107 -0.28 -18.03 -40.09
C GLU A 107 0.97 -17.67 -39.29
N VAL A 108 1.06 -18.20 -38.07
CA VAL A 108 2.28 -18.17 -37.25
C VAL A 108 2.70 -19.60 -36.92
N ILE A 109 3.95 -19.90 -37.22
CA ILE A 109 4.58 -21.18 -36.89
C ILE A 109 5.74 -20.93 -35.92
N ILE A 110 5.71 -21.59 -34.77
CA ILE A 110 6.83 -21.61 -33.82
C ILE A 110 7.70 -22.80 -34.17
N HIS A 111 8.99 -22.54 -34.43
CA HIS A 111 10.01 -23.56 -34.65
C HIS A 111 10.80 -23.76 -33.36
N PHE A 112 10.98 -25.01 -32.98
CA PHE A 112 11.69 -25.39 -31.75
C PHE A 112 13.14 -25.80 -32.05
N LYS A 113 14.01 -25.67 -31.05
CA LYS A 113 15.43 -26.06 -31.14
C LYS A 113 15.62 -27.56 -31.41
N ASN A 114 14.63 -28.39 -31.06
CA ASN A 114 14.63 -29.83 -31.35
C ASN A 114 14.25 -30.18 -32.81
N GLY A 115 13.94 -29.18 -33.64
CA GLY A 115 13.53 -29.34 -35.04
C GLY A 115 12.02 -29.53 -35.25
N GLU A 116 11.22 -29.63 -34.19
CA GLU A 116 9.76 -29.65 -34.28
C GLU A 116 9.21 -28.27 -34.62
N SER A 117 7.97 -28.21 -35.12
CA SER A 117 7.29 -26.95 -35.41
C SER A 117 5.82 -27.04 -35.08
N LYS A 118 5.24 -25.95 -34.58
CA LYS A 118 3.83 -25.88 -34.16
C LYS A 118 3.16 -24.64 -34.72
N ASN A 119 2.04 -24.83 -35.42
CA ASN A 119 1.19 -23.74 -35.86
C ASN A 119 0.31 -23.27 -34.70
N ILE A 120 0.47 -22.02 -34.27
CA ILE A 120 -0.19 -21.45 -33.09
C ILE A 120 -1.34 -20.50 -33.46
N THR A 121 -1.60 -20.32 -34.76
CA THR A 121 -2.53 -19.32 -35.32
C THR A 121 -3.93 -19.40 -34.71
N ALA A 122 -4.43 -20.61 -34.45
CA ALA A 122 -5.74 -20.82 -33.86
C ALA A 122 -5.84 -20.31 -32.41
N ASN A 123 -4.75 -20.42 -31.64
CA ASN A 123 -4.68 -20.08 -30.23
C ASN A 123 -4.44 -18.59 -29.97
N ILE A 124 -3.95 -17.85 -30.97
CA ILE A 124 -3.75 -16.39 -30.92
C ILE A 124 -4.83 -15.63 -31.69
N ARG A 125 -6.04 -16.20 -31.79
CA ARG A 125 -7.17 -15.57 -32.49
C ARG A 125 -7.41 -14.16 -31.93
N TYR A 126 -7.59 -13.19 -32.83
CA TYR A 126 -7.72 -11.75 -32.53
C TYR A 126 -6.42 -11.01 -32.15
N ILE A 127 -5.26 -11.66 -32.27
CA ILE A 127 -3.94 -11.03 -32.16
C ILE A 127 -3.29 -10.99 -33.55
N SER A 128 -2.55 -9.92 -33.85
CA SER A 128 -1.81 -9.83 -35.12
C SER A 128 -0.72 -10.89 -35.21
N CYS A 129 -0.77 -11.75 -36.23
CA CYS A 129 0.21 -12.81 -36.47
C CYS A 129 1.63 -12.26 -36.65
N GLU A 130 1.77 -11.16 -37.40
CA GLU A 130 3.04 -10.49 -37.66
C GLU A 130 3.67 -9.97 -36.37
N LYS A 131 2.91 -9.17 -35.60
CA LYS A 131 3.39 -8.59 -34.33
C LYS A 131 3.65 -9.65 -33.26
N PHE A 132 2.89 -10.74 -33.28
CA PHE A 132 3.15 -11.87 -32.39
C PHE A 132 4.48 -12.53 -32.73
N ALA A 133 4.75 -12.80 -34.01
CA ALA A 133 6.05 -13.35 -34.43
C ALA A 133 7.21 -12.40 -34.10
N GLU A 134 7.03 -11.09 -34.30
CA GLU A 134 7.98 -10.05 -33.92
C GLU A 134 8.30 -10.08 -32.42
N LEU A 135 7.28 -10.14 -31.55
CA LEU A 135 7.49 -10.23 -30.10
C LEU A 135 8.29 -11.49 -29.72
N ILE A 136 7.90 -12.66 -30.25
CA ILE A 136 8.54 -13.94 -29.91
C ILE A 136 10.00 -13.96 -30.38
N ASN A 137 10.29 -13.48 -31.58
CA ASN A 137 11.67 -13.42 -32.07
C ASN A 137 12.52 -12.48 -31.21
N GLY A 138 12.01 -11.31 -30.86
CA GLY A 138 12.74 -10.40 -29.98
C GLY A 138 12.97 -10.95 -28.57
N ILE A 139 12.03 -11.75 -28.03
CA ILE A 139 12.23 -12.50 -26.76
C ILE A 139 13.42 -13.46 -26.89
N VAL A 140 13.46 -14.24 -27.98
CA VAL A 140 14.54 -15.22 -28.22
C VAL A 140 15.89 -14.52 -28.41
N GLU A 141 15.91 -13.36 -29.07
CA GLU A 141 17.13 -12.57 -29.30
C GLU A 141 17.73 -11.95 -28.03
N GLN A 142 16.94 -11.74 -26.96
CA GLN A 142 17.48 -11.21 -25.69
C GLN A 142 18.24 -12.25 -24.87
N ALA A 143 17.95 -13.54 -25.04
CA ALA A 143 18.58 -14.61 -24.29
C ALA A 143 19.91 -15.02 -24.95
N GLN A 144 20.99 -15.01 -24.19
CA GLN A 144 22.27 -15.58 -24.58
C GLN A 144 22.26 -17.10 -24.36
N ASP A 145 21.72 -17.54 -23.22
CA ASP A 145 21.65 -18.93 -22.80
C ASP A 145 20.25 -19.31 -22.26
N GLU A 146 19.99 -20.61 -22.10
CA GLU A 146 18.71 -21.10 -21.55
C GLU A 146 18.44 -20.62 -20.12
N SER A 147 19.51 -20.29 -19.37
CA SER A 147 19.42 -19.74 -18.01
C SER A 147 18.87 -18.32 -17.93
N ASP A 148 18.73 -17.62 -19.07
CA ASP A 148 18.17 -16.26 -19.10
C ASP A 148 16.64 -16.25 -19.07
N PHE A 149 16.00 -17.40 -19.31
CA PHE A 149 14.56 -17.59 -19.18
C PHE A 149 14.22 -18.01 -17.75
N VAL A 150 14.06 -17.04 -16.87
CA VAL A 150 13.71 -17.24 -15.46
C VAL A 150 12.43 -16.49 -15.15
N SER A 151 11.48 -17.15 -14.48
CA SER A 151 10.31 -16.45 -13.95
C SER A 151 10.59 -15.97 -12.53
N THR A 152 10.58 -14.65 -12.34
CA THR A 152 10.80 -14.03 -11.03
C THR A 152 9.51 -13.44 -10.46
N SER A 153 9.46 -13.30 -9.12
CA SER A 153 8.30 -12.66 -8.49
C SER A 153 8.23 -11.18 -8.88
N GLN A 154 7.08 -10.76 -9.41
CA GLN A 154 6.83 -9.39 -9.84
C GLN A 154 6.55 -8.45 -8.67
N THR A 155 6.25 -8.99 -7.49
CA THR A 155 6.08 -8.23 -6.24
C THR A 155 6.51 -9.08 -5.06
N CYS A 156 7.78 -8.96 -4.64
CA CYS A 156 8.27 -9.56 -3.40
C CYS A 156 8.24 -8.51 -2.26
N PRO A 157 7.52 -8.75 -1.15
CA PRO A 157 7.55 -7.85 0.01
C PRO A 157 8.96 -7.69 0.57
N LEU A 158 9.34 -6.48 0.99
CA LEU A 158 10.69 -6.22 1.53
C LEU A 158 11.03 -7.08 2.77
N SER A 159 10.01 -7.49 3.52
CA SER A 159 10.11 -8.41 4.66
C SER A 159 10.44 -9.87 4.29
N MET A 160 10.19 -10.29 3.05
CA MET A 160 10.47 -11.63 2.56
C MET A 160 11.79 -11.71 1.79
N MET A 161 12.39 -10.55 1.50
CA MET A 161 13.70 -10.47 0.85
C MET A 161 14.83 -10.93 1.76
N ASP A 162 15.95 -11.28 1.13
CA ASP A 162 17.17 -11.64 1.83
C ASP A 162 17.60 -10.56 2.84
N ILE A 163 18.21 -11.01 3.94
CA ILE A 163 18.61 -10.11 5.01
C ILE A 163 19.63 -9.05 4.55
N GLY A 164 20.49 -9.37 3.59
CA GLY A 164 21.41 -8.42 2.99
C GLY A 164 20.67 -7.31 2.24
N VAL A 165 19.58 -7.63 1.52
CA VAL A 165 18.72 -6.64 0.85
C VAL A 165 18.08 -5.71 1.88
N LYS A 166 17.52 -6.27 2.96
CA LYS A 166 16.94 -5.48 4.06
C LYS A 166 17.97 -4.54 4.69
N LYS A 167 19.19 -5.03 4.94
CA LYS A 167 20.29 -4.23 5.51
C LYS A 167 20.71 -3.10 4.58
N ALA A 168 20.93 -3.40 3.29
CA ALA A 168 21.31 -2.38 2.30
C ALA A 168 20.23 -1.30 2.16
N TYR A 169 18.95 -1.69 2.15
CA TYR A 169 17.82 -0.77 2.14
C TYR A 169 17.83 0.17 3.34
N ILE A 170 17.97 -0.36 4.56
CA ILE A 170 18.00 0.46 5.77
C ILE A 170 19.26 1.35 5.83
N LYS A 171 20.42 0.86 5.39
CA LYS A 171 21.66 1.65 5.34
C LYS A 171 21.52 2.86 4.41
N LEU A 172 20.87 2.71 3.25
CA LEU A 172 20.56 3.83 2.36
C LEU A 172 19.65 4.87 3.02
N VAL A 173 18.64 4.42 3.79
CA VAL A 173 17.79 5.31 4.59
C VAL A 173 18.59 6.04 5.67
N CYS A 174 19.51 5.35 6.36
CA CYS A 174 20.39 5.97 7.35
C CYS A 174 21.36 6.99 6.71
N ASN A 175 21.89 6.67 5.52
CA ASN A 175 22.78 7.58 4.79
C ASN A 175 22.05 8.87 4.40
N PHE A 176 20.74 8.79 4.11
CA PHE A 176 19.92 9.98 3.92
C PHE A 176 19.80 10.82 5.20
N THR A 177 19.51 10.21 6.35
CA THR A 177 19.35 10.96 7.62
C THR A 177 20.66 11.61 8.05
N PHE A 178 21.81 10.97 7.82
CA PHE A 178 23.11 11.60 8.06
C PHE A 178 23.43 12.76 7.11
N SER A 179 22.72 12.91 5.99
CA SER A 179 23.17 13.79 4.90
C SER A 179 23.05 15.29 5.21
N ASP A 180 22.27 15.69 6.21
CA ASP A 180 22.09 17.09 6.56
C ASP A 180 22.87 17.54 7.81
N ASP A 181 22.86 16.76 8.90
CA ASP A 181 23.52 17.11 10.16
C ASP A 181 24.54 16.08 10.67
N ASN A 182 24.77 14.99 9.93
CA ASN A 182 25.60 13.84 10.31
C ASN A 182 25.14 13.10 11.58
N GLU A 183 23.93 13.36 12.06
CA GLU A 183 23.34 12.66 13.18
C GLU A 183 22.06 11.94 12.73
N ILE A 184 21.51 11.09 13.60
CA ILE A 184 20.14 10.59 13.44
C ILE A 184 19.41 11.05 14.68
N ASP A 185 18.47 11.99 14.51
CA ASP A 185 17.71 12.55 15.62
C ASP A 185 16.63 11.57 16.14
N ALA A 186 15.88 11.98 17.16
CA ALA A 186 14.91 11.07 17.80
C ALA A 186 13.73 10.73 16.88
N GLU A 187 13.32 11.68 16.05
CA GLU A 187 12.24 11.58 15.09
C GLU A 187 12.63 10.66 13.93
N GLU A 188 13.79 10.86 13.34
CA GLU A 188 14.40 10.03 12.30
C GLU A 188 14.63 8.60 12.82
N TYR A 189 15.19 8.49 14.02
CA TYR A 189 15.40 7.20 14.68
C TYR A 189 14.08 6.43 14.84
N ALA A 190 13.02 7.10 15.30
CA ALA A 190 11.71 6.48 15.45
C ALA A 190 11.11 6.01 14.11
N GLU A 191 11.32 6.77 13.02
CA GLU A 191 10.86 6.36 11.68
C GLU A 191 11.66 5.20 11.10
N ILE A 192 12.98 5.16 11.30
CA ILE A 192 13.83 4.04 10.89
C ILE A 192 13.43 2.77 11.65
N ILE A 193 13.20 2.85 12.97
CA ILE A 193 12.76 1.71 13.77
C ILE A 193 11.37 1.23 13.34
N SER A 194 10.47 2.16 13.08
CA SER A 194 9.14 1.89 12.52
C SER A 194 9.25 1.11 11.19
N LEU A 195 10.18 1.46 10.30
CA LEU A 195 10.46 0.72 9.08
C LEU A 195 11.07 -0.67 9.36
N ILE A 196 12.04 -0.77 10.28
CA ILE A 196 12.66 -2.02 10.73
C ILE A 196 11.62 -3.04 11.22
N VAL A 197 10.59 -2.58 11.92
CA VAL A 197 9.47 -3.43 12.36
C VAL A 197 8.64 -3.91 11.18
N ARG A 198 8.32 -3.04 10.22
CA ARG A 198 7.51 -3.42 9.03
C ARG A 198 8.20 -4.46 8.16
N ILE A 199 9.53 -4.41 8.07
CA ILE A 199 10.33 -5.40 7.32
C ILE A 199 10.72 -6.63 8.15
N GLU A 200 10.26 -6.69 9.41
CA GLU A 200 10.41 -7.82 10.32
C GLU A 200 11.86 -8.28 10.51
N MET A 201 12.75 -7.33 10.84
CA MET A 201 14.16 -7.64 11.07
C MET A 201 14.38 -8.28 12.45
N ALA A 202 15.12 -9.39 12.47
CA ALA A 202 15.44 -10.14 13.68
C ALA A 202 16.42 -9.39 14.60
N ALA A 203 16.43 -9.72 15.88
CA ALA A 203 17.19 -9.00 16.90
C ALA A 203 18.70 -8.93 16.61
N GLU A 204 19.28 -10.02 16.11
CA GLU A 204 20.71 -10.09 15.75
C GLU A 204 21.09 -9.09 14.65
N ASP A 205 20.26 -8.95 13.62
CA ASP A 205 20.47 -8.02 12.52
C ASP A 205 20.20 -6.56 12.91
N ARG A 206 19.26 -6.33 13.82
CA ARG A 206 18.98 -4.99 14.35
C ARG A 206 20.19 -4.40 15.06
N LEU A 207 21.00 -5.21 15.74
CA LEU A 207 22.19 -4.73 16.44
C LEU A 207 23.26 -4.21 15.47
N GLU A 208 23.43 -4.84 14.32
CA GLU A 208 24.33 -4.35 13.26
C GLU A 208 23.85 -2.98 12.76
N ILE A 209 22.57 -2.89 12.41
CA ILE A 209 21.97 -1.65 11.92
C ILE A 209 22.03 -0.53 12.96
N ARG A 210 21.86 -0.83 14.26
CA ARG A 210 22.04 0.16 15.34
C ARG A 210 23.47 0.67 15.44
N GLY A 211 24.44 -0.22 15.25
CA GLY A 211 25.85 0.16 15.12
C GLY A 211 26.04 1.19 14.01
N TYR A 212 25.43 0.93 12.86
CA TYR A 212 25.45 1.80 11.70
C TYR A 212 24.76 3.16 11.95
N MET A 213 23.57 3.16 12.57
CA MET A 213 22.79 4.36 12.90
C MET A 213 23.50 5.33 13.88
N THR A 214 24.60 4.93 14.49
CA THR A 214 25.37 5.76 15.44
C THR A 214 26.80 6.02 14.99
N ASP A 215 27.16 5.65 13.77
CA ASP A 215 28.53 5.72 13.27
C ASP A 215 28.60 6.38 11.89
N HIS A 216 28.35 7.69 11.86
CA HIS A 216 28.41 8.49 10.62
C HIS A 216 29.76 8.40 9.90
N ASN A 217 30.84 8.04 10.61
CA ASN A 217 32.20 8.02 10.05
C ASN A 217 32.45 6.77 9.19
N ASN A 218 31.65 5.73 9.39
CA ASN A 218 31.81 4.43 8.76
C ASN A 218 30.57 4.06 7.93
N VAL A 219 29.98 5.06 7.26
CA VAL A 219 28.88 4.84 6.31
C VAL A 219 29.39 4.16 5.04
N GLU A 220 28.66 3.17 4.57
CA GLU A 220 28.91 2.49 3.30
C GLU A 220 28.50 3.39 2.13
N ASN A 221 29.18 3.22 0.99
CA ASN A 221 28.95 4.04 -0.18
C ASN A 221 27.57 3.74 -0.82
N ASN A 222 26.81 4.79 -1.14
CA ASN A 222 25.48 4.65 -1.74
C ASN A 222 25.50 3.87 -3.07
N GLU A 223 26.49 4.13 -3.94
CA GLU A 223 26.59 3.47 -5.25
C GLU A 223 26.87 1.96 -5.09
N GLU A 224 27.66 1.58 -4.09
CA GLU A 224 27.92 0.17 -3.74
C GLU A 224 26.66 -0.51 -3.18
N LEU A 225 25.92 0.16 -2.28
CA LEU A 225 24.67 -0.35 -1.74
C LEU A 225 23.59 -0.49 -2.83
N LEU A 226 23.49 0.47 -3.75
CA LEU A 226 22.58 0.43 -4.89
C LEU A 226 22.94 -0.70 -5.87
N ALA A 227 24.23 -0.89 -6.15
CA ALA A 227 24.72 -1.99 -6.96
C ALA A 227 24.44 -3.36 -6.30
N TYR A 228 24.55 -3.45 -4.97
CA TYR A 228 24.18 -4.64 -4.22
C TYR A 228 22.67 -4.94 -4.35
N LEU A 229 21.81 -3.93 -4.22
CA LEU A 229 20.37 -4.09 -4.42
C LEU A 229 20.04 -4.53 -5.85
N ALA A 230 20.66 -3.91 -6.87
CA ALA A 230 20.46 -4.26 -8.28
C ALA A 230 20.84 -5.72 -8.58
N LYS A 231 21.84 -6.25 -7.89
CA LYS A 231 22.31 -7.63 -8.05
C LYS A 231 21.51 -8.65 -7.24
N SER A 232 21.06 -8.27 -6.04
CA SER A 232 20.51 -9.21 -5.06
C SER A 232 18.98 -9.28 -5.06
N VAL A 233 18.31 -8.29 -5.65
CA VAL A 233 16.86 -8.28 -5.80
C VAL A 233 16.49 -8.90 -7.13
N ASP A 234 15.52 -9.82 -7.10
CA ASP A 234 14.92 -10.39 -8.30
C ASP A 234 14.45 -9.29 -9.25
N GLU A 235 14.75 -9.47 -10.54
CA GLU A 235 14.52 -8.44 -11.56
C GLU A 235 13.06 -7.97 -11.62
N GLY A 236 12.10 -8.90 -11.51
CA GLY A 236 10.67 -8.60 -11.48
C GLY A 236 10.25 -7.66 -10.34
N SER A 237 10.98 -7.65 -9.23
CA SER A 237 10.71 -6.85 -8.03
C SER A 237 11.61 -5.61 -7.91
N TYR A 238 12.71 -5.52 -8.65
CA TYR A 238 13.70 -4.45 -8.47
C TYR A 238 13.15 -3.05 -8.71
N ASP A 239 12.33 -2.86 -9.76
CA ASP A 239 11.66 -1.59 -10.06
C ASP A 239 10.73 -1.13 -8.91
N VAL A 240 10.07 -2.09 -8.27
CA VAL A 240 9.18 -1.84 -7.12
C VAL A 240 10.00 -1.45 -5.89
N VAL A 241 11.14 -2.11 -5.66
CA VAL A 241 12.05 -1.83 -4.54
C VAL A 241 12.66 -0.43 -4.65
N LYS A 242 13.19 -0.04 -5.80
CA LYS A 242 13.81 1.29 -5.98
C LYS A 242 12.82 2.44 -5.74
N LYS A 243 11.59 2.30 -6.26
CA LYS A 243 10.52 3.29 -6.06
C LYS A 243 10.07 3.33 -4.59
N SER A 244 10.04 2.18 -3.90
CA SER A 244 9.73 2.13 -2.47
C SER A 244 10.80 2.79 -1.60
N LEU A 245 12.09 2.55 -1.91
CA LEU A 245 13.21 3.18 -1.22
C LEU A 245 13.14 4.69 -1.31
N LEU A 246 12.93 5.21 -2.53
CA LEU A 246 12.79 6.64 -2.76
C LEU A 246 11.58 7.21 -1.99
N LYS A 247 10.45 6.50 -1.97
CA LYS A 247 9.25 6.86 -1.20
C LYS A 247 9.53 6.96 0.30
N ASP A 248 10.23 6.00 0.90
CA ASP A 248 10.54 6.03 2.34
C ASP A 248 11.50 7.18 2.70
N ILE A 249 12.48 7.45 1.84
CA ILE A 249 13.42 8.58 2.01
C ILE A 249 12.70 9.92 1.91
N ILE A 250 11.86 10.10 0.88
CA ILE A 250 11.04 11.31 0.72
C ILE A 250 10.11 11.49 1.93
N TYR A 251 9.50 10.41 2.44
CA TYR A 251 8.65 10.47 3.61
C TYR A 251 9.41 10.99 4.85
N ILE A 252 10.63 10.49 5.11
CA ILE A 252 11.46 10.98 6.23
C ILE A 252 11.85 12.44 6.01
N SER A 253 12.26 12.82 4.80
CA SER A 253 12.55 14.21 4.45
C SER A 253 11.38 15.16 4.77
N ARG A 254 10.15 14.72 4.45
CA ARG A 254 8.94 15.50 4.70
C ARG A 254 8.59 15.60 6.18
N LYS A 255 8.99 14.64 7.01
CA LYS A 255 8.81 14.75 8.46
C LYS A 255 9.67 15.85 9.05
N LYS A 256 10.89 16.03 8.53
CA LYS A 256 11.79 17.13 8.93
C LYS A 256 11.29 18.47 8.38
N ASN A 257 11.01 18.54 7.08
CA ASN A 257 10.56 19.77 6.41
C ASN A 257 9.35 19.50 5.49
N ARG A 258 8.14 19.68 6.02
CA ARG A 258 6.89 19.32 5.33
C ARG A 258 6.65 20.06 4.00
N GLU A 259 7.07 21.32 3.94
CA GLU A 259 6.84 22.20 2.79
C GLU A 259 8.02 22.21 1.80
N GLN A 260 9.16 21.61 2.17
CA GLN A 260 10.34 21.58 1.32
C GLN A 260 10.08 20.70 0.09
N SER A 261 10.42 21.22 -1.08
CA SER A 261 10.38 20.44 -2.31
C SER A 261 11.49 19.38 -2.31
N TRP A 262 11.19 18.19 -2.81
CA TRP A 262 12.19 17.13 -2.96
C TRP A 262 13.36 17.58 -3.87
N LYS A 263 13.10 18.51 -4.79
CA LYS A 263 14.09 19.10 -5.71
C LYS A 263 15.13 19.97 -4.99
N GLU A 264 14.84 20.42 -3.77
CA GLU A 264 15.76 21.21 -2.96
C GLU A 264 16.71 20.32 -2.14
N ASN A 265 16.43 19.01 -2.06
CA ASN A 265 17.26 18.06 -1.34
C ASN A 265 18.23 17.36 -2.30
N GLN A 266 19.53 17.70 -2.21
CA GLN A 266 20.55 17.15 -3.11
C GLN A 266 20.70 15.62 -3.03
N PHE A 267 20.47 15.02 -1.85
CA PHE A 267 20.51 13.57 -1.69
C PHE A 267 19.38 12.91 -2.49
N ILE A 268 18.16 13.43 -2.40
CA ILE A 268 17.01 12.91 -3.14
C ILE A 268 17.20 13.11 -4.64
N VAL A 269 17.69 14.31 -5.05
CA VAL A 269 18.04 14.61 -6.45
C VAL A 269 19.07 13.62 -7.00
N LYS A 270 20.13 13.31 -6.26
CA LYS A 270 21.10 12.30 -6.69
C LYS A 270 20.45 10.91 -6.77
N LEU A 271 19.71 10.53 -5.73
CA LEU A 271 19.14 9.19 -5.61
C LEU A 271 18.14 8.85 -6.71
N HIS A 272 17.21 9.75 -7.06
CA HIS A 272 16.24 9.42 -8.12
C HIS A 272 16.91 9.25 -9.49
N ASN A 273 18.01 9.97 -9.74
CA ASN A 273 18.83 9.81 -10.95
C ASN A 273 19.58 8.48 -10.93
N ASP A 274 20.24 8.15 -9.82
CA ASP A 274 20.97 6.88 -9.65
C ASP A 274 20.03 5.66 -9.77
N LEU A 275 18.77 5.82 -9.37
CA LEU A 275 17.73 4.79 -9.47
C LEU A 275 16.99 4.78 -10.81
N GLU A 276 17.26 5.71 -11.73
CA GLU A 276 16.51 5.87 -12.99
C GLU A 276 14.99 5.94 -12.72
N VAL A 277 14.57 6.85 -11.83
CA VAL A 277 13.16 7.15 -11.52
C VAL A 277 12.86 8.56 -12.05
N ASP A 278 11.93 8.63 -13.00
CA ASP A 278 11.58 9.88 -13.69
C ASP A 278 10.91 10.89 -12.76
N GLU A 279 11.07 12.19 -13.05
CA GLU A 279 10.47 13.25 -12.21
C GLU A 279 8.96 13.07 -12.03
N GLU A 280 8.21 12.69 -13.08
CA GLU A 280 6.77 12.44 -12.98
C GLU A 280 6.44 11.31 -11.99
N GLN A 281 7.30 10.29 -11.91
CA GLN A 281 7.17 9.20 -10.95
C GLN A 281 7.46 9.67 -9.53
N VAL A 282 8.47 10.53 -9.35
CA VAL A 282 8.79 11.14 -8.05
C VAL A 282 7.65 12.03 -7.57
N GLU A 283 7.08 12.87 -8.45
CA GLU A 283 5.93 13.71 -8.11
C GLU A 283 4.71 12.88 -7.70
N TYR A 284 4.44 11.78 -8.41
CA TYR A 284 3.39 10.84 -8.00
C TYR A 284 3.66 10.22 -6.62
N ILE A 285 4.90 9.83 -6.32
CA ILE A 285 5.29 9.32 -4.99
C ILE A 285 5.02 10.37 -3.91
N VAL A 286 5.40 11.63 -4.15
CA VAL A 286 5.13 12.75 -3.23
C VAL A 286 3.63 12.96 -3.04
N GLU A 287 2.84 12.89 -4.11
CA GLU A 287 1.38 12.99 -4.05
C GLU A 287 0.76 11.87 -3.21
N ALA A 288 1.22 10.63 -3.38
CA ALA A 288 0.76 9.49 -2.59
C ALA A 288 1.05 9.69 -1.09
N ILE A 289 2.25 10.17 -0.74
CA ILE A 289 2.61 10.49 0.66
C ILE A 289 1.70 11.60 1.22
N LYS A 290 1.49 12.68 0.46
CA LYS A 290 0.60 13.79 0.87
C LYS A 290 -0.84 13.32 1.08
N ASN A 291 -1.36 12.48 0.19
CA ASN A 291 -2.68 11.91 0.36
C ASN A 291 -2.78 11.14 1.68
N ASP A 292 -1.82 10.29 1.99
CA ASP A 292 -1.82 9.49 3.22
C ASP A 292 -1.74 10.40 4.47
N GLU A 293 -0.93 11.46 4.45
CA GLU A 293 -0.87 12.49 5.50
C GLU A 293 -2.22 13.20 5.69
N GLU A 294 -2.87 13.59 4.60
CA GLU A 294 -4.14 14.31 4.63
C GLU A 294 -5.29 13.48 5.16
N ILE A 295 -5.29 12.15 4.97
CA ILE A 295 -6.33 11.27 5.52
C ILE A 295 -6.45 11.45 7.04
N LEU A 296 -5.31 11.49 7.75
CA LEU A 296 -5.32 11.72 9.19
C LEU A 296 -5.48 13.21 9.53
N ALA A 297 -4.69 14.08 8.90
CA ALA A 297 -4.64 15.50 9.25
C ALA A 297 -5.98 16.22 9.00
N GLN A 298 -6.70 15.85 7.94
CA GLN A 298 -8.00 16.43 7.59
C GLN A 298 -9.17 15.53 8.01
N ARG A 299 -8.90 14.44 8.75
CA ARG A 299 -9.92 13.50 9.24
C ARG A 299 -10.87 13.01 8.13
N LYS A 300 -10.32 12.72 6.94
CA LYS A 300 -11.10 12.29 5.76
C LYS A 300 -11.98 11.09 6.11
N ASN A 301 -13.22 11.13 5.61
CA ASN A 301 -14.18 10.05 5.78
C ASN A 301 -13.98 8.94 4.72
N ASP A 302 -14.63 7.79 4.91
CA ASP A 302 -14.46 6.61 4.07
C ASP A 302 -14.77 6.86 2.58
N THR A 303 -15.72 7.78 2.29
CA THR A 303 -16.07 8.16 0.92
C THR A 303 -14.95 9.00 0.28
N GLU A 304 -14.40 9.94 1.02
CA GLU A 304 -13.29 10.80 0.57
C GLU A 304 -12.02 9.98 0.34
N ILE A 305 -11.69 9.08 1.28
CA ILE A 305 -10.56 8.15 1.14
C ILE A 305 -10.75 7.27 -0.09
N THR A 306 -11.93 6.65 -0.28
CA THR A 306 -12.19 5.81 -1.46
C THR A 306 -12.01 6.58 -2.76
N LYS A 307 -12.42 7.86 -2.81
CA LYS A 307 -12.26 8.71 -3.98
C LYS A 307 -10.79 9.04 -4.23
N SER A 308 -10.05 9.46 -3.21
CA SER A 308 -8.64 9.83 -3.38
C SER A 308 -7.77 8.63 -3.75
N MET A 309 -8.07 7.44 -3.22
CA MET A 309 -7.36 6.21 -3.61
C MET A 309 -7.61 5.80 -5.06
N LYS A 310 -8.83 6.01 -5.60
CA LYS A 310 -9.11 5.79 -7.03
C LYS A 310 -8.37 6.78 -7.93
N ASP A 311 -8.27 8.03 -7.50
CA ASP A 311 -7.52 9.06 -8.21
C ASP A 311 -6.03 8.73 -8.24
N LEU A 312 -5.45 8.37 -7.08
CA LEU A 312 -4.07 7.88 -7.00
C LEU A 312 -3.82 6.69 -7.91
N ALA A 313 -4.65 5.64 -7.85
CA ALA A 313 -4.47 4.46 -8.71
C ALA A 313 -4.52 4.81 -10.22
N SER A 314 -5.38 5.76 -10.59
CA SER A 314 -5.48 6.24 -11.97
C SER A 314 -4.22 7.00 -12.40
N LYS A 315 -3.68 7.86 -11.52
CA LYS A 315 -2.42 8.59 -11.75
C LYS A 315 -1.22 7.65 -11.80
N ALA A 316 -1.16 6.66 -10.91
CA ALA A 316 -0.13 5.62 -10.89
C ALA A 316 0.01 4.94 -12.26
N THR A 317 -1.14 4.59 -12.85
CA THR A 317 -1.22 3.99 -14.20
C THR A 317 -0.71 4.96 -15.27
N ALA A 318 -1.02 6.25 -15.15
CA ALA A 318 -0.61 7.26 -16.11
C ALA A 318 0.91 7.50 -16.11
N VAL A 319 1.55 7.48 -14.94
CA VAL A 319 3.01 7.71 -14.77
C VAL A 319 3.84 6.42 -14.74
N GLY A 320 3.21 5.25 -14.82
CA GLY A 320 3.90 3.95 -14.78
C GLY A 320 4.53 3.61 -13.43
N VAL A 321 3.91 4.02 -12.32
CA VAL A 321 4.33 3.66 -10.96
C VAL A 321 3.39 2.60 -10.40
N PRO A 322 3.89 1.39 -10.11
CA PRO A 322 3.11 0.38 -9.42
C PRO A 322 2.58 0.85 -8.08
N LEU A 323 1.29 0.61 -7.80
CA LEU A 323 0.73 0.90 -6.47
C LEU A 323 1.42 0.07 -5.39
N ALA A 324 1.92 -1.13 -5.75
CA ALA A 324 2.71 -1.98 -4.88
C ALA A 324 4.00 -1.29 -4.41
N ALA A 325 4.63 -0.42 -5.21
CA ALA A 325 5.86 0.27 -4.84
C ALA A 325 5.66 1.25 -3.68
N ILE A 326 4.50 1.92 -3.66
CA ILE A 326 4.11 2.86 -2.59
C ILE A 326 3.99 2.13 -1.24
N TYR A 327 3.58 0.86 -1.25
CA TYR A 327 3.26 0.10 -0.05
C TYR A 327 4.16 -1.12 0.20
N LEU A 328 5.24 -1.29 -0.57
CA LEU A 328 6.14 -2.46 -0.54
C LEU A 328 6.83 -2.65 0.81
N SER A 329 7.40 -1.58 1.36
CA SER A 329 8.03 -1.56 2.70
C SER A 329 7.01 -1.57 3.85
N GLY A 330 5.75 -1.88 3.54
CA GLY A 330 4.58 -1.65 4.38
C GLY A 330 4.12 -0.20 4.31
N SER A 331 2.86 0.06 4.67
CA SER A 331 2.37 1.43 4.74
C SER A 331 2.84 2.14 6.00
N VAL A 332 3.36 3.33 5.79
CA VAL A 332 3.78 4.26 6.81
C VAL A 332 2.59 4.77 7.65
N MET A 333 1.41 4.82 7.03
CA MET A 333 0.16 5.33 7.62
C MET A 333 -0.91 4.24 7.85
N GLY A 334 -0.51 2.95 7.84
CA GLY A 334 -1.43 1.85 8.17
C GLY A 334 -2.33 1.26 7.08
N VAL A 335 -2.21 1.65 5.81
CA VAL A 335 -3.00 1.11 4.68
C VAL A 335 -2.24 -0.02 3.97
N SER A 336 -2.68 -1.28 4.08
CA SER A 336 -2.09 -2.33 3.24
C SER A 336 -2.54 -2.20 1.78
N ALA A 337 -1.68 -2.56 0.83
CA ALA A 337 -2.03 -2.66 -0.60
C ALA A 337 -3.27 -3.54 -0.85
N ALA A 338 -3.53 -4.51 0.04
CA ALA A 338 -4.67 -5.42 -0.02
C ALA A 338 -6.00 -4.79 0.44
N GLY A 339 -5.97 -3.70 1.21
CA GLY A 339 -7.17 -3.10 1.79
C GLY A 339 -7.94 -2.15 0.87
N ILE A 340 -7.23 -1.46 0.00
CA ILE A 340 -7.76 -0.40 -0.86
C ILE A 340 -8.25 -0.92 -2.22
N THR A 341 -7.87 -2.15 -2.59
CA THR A 341 -8.31 -2.84 -3.81
C THR A 341 -9.67 -3.52 -3.68
N SER A 342 -10.36 -3.37 -2.54
CA SER A 342 -11.58 -4.13 -2.23
C SER A 342 -12.85 -3.69 -2.96
N GLY A 343 -12.78 -2.68 -3.84
CA GLY A 343 -13.76 -2.53 -4.93
C GLY A 343 -13.77 -3.71 -5.92
N LEU A 344 -12.67 -4.49 -5.99
CA LEU A 344 -12.61 -5.78 -6.71
C LEU A 344 -12.84 -6.98 -5.78
N ALA A 345 -12.38 -6.95 -4.52
CA ALA A 345 -12.58 -8.05 -3.58
C ALA A 345 -14.06 -8.26 -3.19
N SER A 346 -14.92 -7.22 -3.27
CA SER A 346 -16.36 -7.33 -2.96
C SER A 346 -17.18 -8.07 -4.02
N LEU A 347 -16.59 -8.48 -5.15
CA LEU A 347 -17.23 -9.38 -6.14
C LEU A 347 -17.03 -10.87 -5.82
N GLY A 348 -16.48 -11.19 -4.63
CA GLY A 348 -16.17 -12.54 -4.20
C GLY A 348 -14.84 -13.00 -4.78
N MET A 349 -14.05 -13.70 -3.96
CA MET A 349 -12.66 -14.15 -4.17
C MET A 349 -11.64 -13.14 -3.62
N GLY A 350 -11.09 -13.47 -2.44
CA GLY A 350 -10.05 -12.68 -1.79
C GLY A 350 -8.64 -13.12 -2.17
N GLY A 351 -7.72 -12.16 -2.13
CA GLY A 351 -6.29 -12.37 -1.86
C GLY A 351 -5.49 -13.02 -2.99
N VAL A 352 -5.31 -12.33 -4.13
CA VAL A 352 -4.37 -12.78 -5.16
C VAL A 352 -3.62 -11.60 -5.82
N LEU A 353 -2.88 -10.82 -5.03
CA LEU A 353 -1.82 -9.92 -5.52
C LEU A 353 -0.51 -10.08 -4.72
N GLY A 354 -0.05 -11.32 -4.51
CA GLY A 354 1.31 -11.58 -3.98
C GLY A 354 1.60 -11.20 -2.53
N PHE A 355 0.65 -10.57 -1.82
CA PHE A 355 0.66 -10.53 -0.36
C PHE A 355 -0.32 -11.58 0.12
N SER A 356 0.20 -12.73 0.57
CA SER A 356 -0.62 -13.72 1.26
C SER A 356 -1.48 -12.99 2.30
N SER A 357 -2.71 -13.45 2.48
CA SER A 357 -3.59 -13.07 3.60
C SER A 357 -2.96 -13.27 5.00
N MET A 358 -1.68 -13.63 5.06
CA MET A 358 -0.81 -13.84 6.20
C MET A 358 0.37 -12.86 6.30
N PHE A 359 0.54 -11.86 5.41
CA PHE A 359 1.52 -10.79 5.62
C PHE A 359 1.02 -9.77 6.68
N THR A 360 0.69 -10.28 7.87
CA THR A 360 0.15 -9.58 9.03
C THR A 360 1.24 -9.26 10.04
N GLY A 361 2.35 -8.69 9.59
CA GLY A 361 3.23 -8.01 10.54
C GLY A 361 2.45 -6.86 11.18
N ILE A 362 1.92 -5.97 10.34
CA ILE A 362 1.11 -4.79 10.71
C ILE A 362 0.08 -4.40 9.61
N GLY A 363 -0.08 -5.21 8.55
CA GLY A 363 -1.02 -4.90 7.47
C GLY A 363 -2.47 -5.13 7.86
N VAL A 364 -3.25 -4.07 8.07
CA VAL A 364 -4.72 -4.19 8.19
C VAL A 364 -5.30 -4.30 6.79
N ALA A 365 -5.91 -5.45 6.48
CA ALA A 365 -6.71 -5.63 5.26
C ALA A 365 -8.04 -4.87 5.44
N VAL A 366 -8.19 -3.74 4.74
CA VAL A 366 -9.44 -2.98 4.69
C VAL A 366 -10.40 -3.71 3.73
N LEU A 367 -11.50 -4.27 4.23
CA LEU A 367 -12.54 -4.83 3.37
C LEU A 367 -13.57 -3.73 3.05
N LEU A 368 -13.47 -3.11 1.88
CA LEU A 368 -14.49 -2.22 1.31
C LEU A 368 -15.68 -3.06 0.84
N GLY A 369 -16.64 -3.30 1.74
CA GLY A 369 -17.97 -3.72 1.36
C GLY A 369 -18.83 -2.51 1.04
N VAL A 370 -19.05 -2.21 -0.25
CA VAL A 370 -20.10 -1.24 -0.66
C VAL A 370 -21.46 -1.91 -0.47
N GLY A 371 -21.91 -1.94 0.79
CA GLY A 371 -23.17 -2.54 1.22
C GLY A 371 -23.85 -1.70 2.29
N THR A 372 -23.85 -0.37 2.15
CA THR A 372 -24.61 0.49 3.06
C THR A 372 -26.10 0.39 2.73
N TYR A 373 -26.85 -0.30 3.60
CA TYR A 373 -28.31 -0.31 3.65
C TYR A 373 -28.82 1.14 3.83
N LYS A 374 -29.02 1.88 2.73
CA LYS A 374 -29.35 3.33 2.73
C LYS A 374 -30.67 3.66 3.44
N GLY A 375 -31.58 2.70 3.61
CA GLY A 375 -32.94 2.93 4.12
C GLY A 375 -33.05 3.24 5.61
N VAL A 376 -32.34 2.51 6.48
CA VAL A 376 -32.45 2.67 7.94
C VAL A 376 -31.46 3.73 8.47
N LYS A 377 -30.28 3.82 7.87
CA LYS A 377 -29.15 4.65 8.35
C LYS A 377 -29.34 6.15 8.13
N LYS A 378 -30.06 6.54 7.06
CA LYS A 378 -30.39 7.94 6.78
C LYS A 378 -31.44 8.51 7.75
N ILE A 379 -32.26 7.65 8.36
CA ILE A 379 -33.32 8.04 9.31
C ILE A 379 -32.74 8.20 10.72
N THR A 380 -31.68 7.47 11.07
CA THR A 380 -31.08 7.48 12.42
C THR A 380 -29.89 8.43 12.57
N GLY A 381 -29.39 9.05 11.50
CA GLY A 381 -28.18 9.91 11.54
C GLY A 381 -26.89 9.20 11.98
N LEU A 382 -26.90 7.87 12.07
CA LEU A 382 -25.73 7.04 12.41
C LEU A 382 -24.80 6.82 11.19
N SER A 383 -25.19 7.30 10.01
CA SER A 383 -24.39 7.17 8.78
C SER A 383 -23.01 7.81 8.88
N ASP A 384 -22.89 8.92 9.60
CA ASP A 384 -21.68 9.75 9.60
C ASP A 384 -20.58 9.14 10.48
N LEU A 385 -20.97 8.43 11.54
CA LEU A 385 -20.07 7.70 12.44
C LEU A 385 -19.53 6.41 11.80
N GLU A 386 -20.37 5.67 11.05
CA GLU A 386 -19.91 4.49 10.30
C GLU A 386 -19.01 4.86 9.12
N ASN A 387 -19.04 6.12 8.66
CA ASN A 387 -18.24 6.64 7.54
C ASN A 387 -16.81 7.03 7.97
N ASN A 388 -16.29 6.55 9.10
CA ASN A 388 -14.92 6.79 9.57
C ASN A 388 -14.08 5.51 9.75
N LYS A 389 -14.61 4.36 9.34
CA LYS A 389 -14.04 3.04 9.67
C LYS A 389 -12.67 2.82 9.04
N GLN A 390 -12.43 3.36 7.84
CA GLN A 390 -11.13 3.25 7.14
C GLN A 390 -10.04 3.98 7.91
N ARG A 391 -10.34 5.21 8.34
CA ARG A 391 -9.43 6.00 9.17
C ARG A 391 -9.18 5.34 10.53
N GLU A 392 -10.21 4.76 11.16
CA GLU A 392 -10.04 3.98 12.40
C GLU A 392 -9.04 2.82 12.20
N MET A 393 -9.15 2.07 11.10
CA MET A 393 -8.24 0.97 10.78
C MET A 393 -6.80 1.43 10.54
N MET A 394 -6.60 2.56 9.86
CA MET A 394 -5.29 3.18 9.68
C MET A 394 -4.65 3.54 11.03
N LEU A 395 -5.42 4.19 11.92
CA LEU A 395 -4.96 4.53 13.27
C LEU A 395 -4.60 3.27 14.07
N GLN A 396 -5.40 2.21 14.00
CA GLN A 396 -5.08 0.93 14.64
C GLN A 396 -3.78 0.31 14.11
N ALA A 397 -3.52 0.38 12.81
CA ALA A 397 -2.26 -0.10 12.24
C ALA A 397 -1.05 0.72 12.70
N ILE A 398 -1.19 2.06 12.80
CA ILE A 398 -0.18 2.95 13.37
C ILE A 398 0.12 2.58 14.83
N ILE A 399 -0.93 2.35 15.63
CA ILE A 399 -0.81 1.93 17.04
C ILE A 399 -0.06 0.61 17.14
N ARG A 400 -0.45 -0.41 16.36
CA ARG A 400 0.20 -1.73 16.36
C ARG A 400 1.67 -1.66 15.94
N ASN A 401 1.98 -0.89 14.90
CA ASN A 401 3.36 -0.68 14.45
C ASN A 401 4.21 -0.03 15.54
N SER A 402 3.67 1.03 16.15
CA SER A 402 4.38 1.78 17.18
C SER A 402 4.55 0.97 18.46
N GLN A 403 3.58 0.15 18.85
CA GLN A 403 3.71 -0.78 19.97
C GLN A 403 4.78 -1.85 19.71
N ARG A 404 4.83 -2.42 18.50
CA ARG A 404 5.92 -3.33 18.11
C ARG A 404 7.28 -2.62 18.08
N SER A 405 7.32 -1.36 17.65
CA SER A 405 8.53 -0.53 17.66
C SER A 405 9.03 -0.33 19.09
N LEU A 406 8.15 0.00 20.04
CA LEU A 406 8.51 0.04 21.46
C LEU A 406 9.06 -1.29 21.96
N ASN A 407 8.45 -2.42 21.59
CA ASN A 407 8.94 -3.73 22.00
C ASN A 407 10.35 -4.01 21.45
N TYR A 408 10.64 -3.67 20.19
CA TYR A 408 11.98 -3.80 19.61
C TYR A 408 12.98 -2.89 20.33
N LEU A 409 12.59 -1.65 20.63
CA LEU A 409 13.41 -0.71 21.37
C LEU A 409 13.76 -1.26 22.76
N ILE A 410 12.78 -1.81 23.49
CA ILE A 410 12.97 -2.41 24.82
C ILE A 410 13.88 -3.65 24.75
N GLU A 411 13.62 -4.57 23.80
CA GLU A 411 14.43 -5.77 23.61
C GLU A 411 15.90 -5.41 23.40
N ASP A 412 16.13 -4.44 22.54
CA ASP A 412 17.48 -4.08 22.17
C ASP A 412 18.16 -3.16 23.22
N VAL A 413 17.40 -2.38 24.02
CA VAL A 413 17.93 -1.70 25.22
C VAL A 413 18.44 -2.75 26.21
N ASN A 414 17.74 -3.85 26.41
CA ASN A 414 18.19 -4.94 27.29
C ASN A 414 19.51 -5.55 26.80
N GLU A 415 19.62 -5.81 25.49
CA GLU A 415 20.83 -6.36 24.89
C GLU A 415 22.03 -5.39 24.97
N ILE A 416 21.80 -4.11 24.67
CA ILE A 416 22.85 -3.08 24.76
C ILE A 416 23.28 -2.85 26.22
N THR A 417 22.33 -2.87 27.17
CA THR A 417 22.62 -2.75 28.61
C THR A 417 23.46 -3.93 29.10
N ARG A 418 23.14 -5.15 28.66
CA ARG A 418 23.95 -6.34 28.95
C ARG A 418 25.37 -6.19 28.43
N ARG A 419 25.55 -5.70 27.19
CA ARG A 419 26.88 -5.43 26.62
C ARG A 419 27.63 -4.35 27.41
N LEU A 420 26.95 -3.27 27.81
CA LEU A 420 27.53 -2.23 28.65
C LEU A 420 28.07 -2.79 29.97
N GLN A 421 27.27 -3.63 30.64
CA GLN A 421 27.68 -4.24 31.90
C GLN A 421 28.93 -5.10 31.74
N ILE A 422 28.98 -5.95 30.70
CA ILE A 422 30.15 -6.78 30.39
C ILE A 422 31.39 -5.92 30.16
N GLU A 423 31.28 -4.82 29.41
CA GLU A 423 32.43 -3.95 29.12
C GLU A 423 32.91 -3.16 30.34
N ILE A 424 32.00 -2.75 31.23
CA ILE A 424 32.36 -2.14 32.53
C ILE A 424 33.08 -3.16 33.42
N GLU A 425 32.58 -4.39 33.49
CA GLU A 425 33.16 -5.47 34.31
C GLU A 425 34.55 -5.90 33.83
N ARG A 426 34.82 -5.81 32.52
CA ARG A 426 36.11 -6.14 31.92
C ARG A 426 37.22 -5.13 32.25
N GLY A 427 36.89 -3.92 32.73
CA GLY A 427 37.81 -2.93 33.28
C GLY A 427 38.98 -2.47 32.39
N LEU A 428 39.07 -2.98 31.15
CA LEU A 428 40.23 -2.88 30.24
C LEU A 428 39.86 -2.35 28.84
N GLU A 429 38.58 -2.09 28.55
CA GLU A 429 38.16 -1.46 27.28
C GLU A 429 37.97 0.05 27.43
N SER A 430 38.36 0.81 26.39
CA SER A 430 38.52 2.26 26.44
C SER A 430 37.21 3.00 26.76
N GLU A 431 37.29 4.07 27.54
CA GLU A 431 36.22 5.04 27.84
C GLU A 431 35.34 5.40 26.61
N ALA A 432 35.91 5.39 25.40
CA ALA A 432 35.21 5.63 24.15
C ALA A 432 34.10 4.60 23.83
N LYS A 433 34.29 3.31 24.13
CA LYS A 433 33.27 2.26 23.89
C LYS A 433 32.10 2.38 24.85
N ILE A 434 32.37 2.68 26.13
CA ILE A 434 31.34 2.97 27.13
C ILE A 434 30.52 4.19 26.70
N LYS A 435 31.17 5.29 26.26
CA LYS A 435 30.48 6.47 25.72
C LYS A 435 29.59 6.14 24.52
N LYS A 436 30.07 5.34 23.55
CA LYS A 436 29.28 4.92 22.38
C LYS A 436 28.04 4.14 22.79
N ILE A 437 28.17 3.19 23.71
CA ILE A 437 27.04 2.40 24.22
C ILE A 437 26.04 3.28 24.99
N SER A 438 26.51 4.20 25.84
CA SER A 438 25.62 5.14 26.55
C SER A 438 24.87 6.07 25.60
N ALA A 439 25.51 6.53 24.53
CA ALA A 439 24.86 7.34 23.50
C ALA A 439 23.75 6.56 22.79
N MET A 440 23.98 5.28 22.45
CA MET A 440 22.95 4.39 21.89
C MET A 440 21.74 4.26 22.83
N ILE A 441 21.95 4.03 24.14
CA ILE A 441 20.85 3.93 25.12
C ILE A 441 20.05 5.25 25.22
N SER A 442 20.74 6.39 25.18
CA SER A 442 20.07 7.70 25.20
C SER A 442 19.20 7.90 23.96
N MET A 443 19.72 7.61 22.76
CA MET A 443 18.95 7.71 21.52
C MET A 443 17.76 6.77 21.48
N LEU A 444 17.92 5.54 21.99
CA LEU A 444 16.81 4.59 22.12
C LEU A 444 15.68 5.10 22.98
N THR A 445 16.03 5.76 24.10
CA THR A 445 15.05 6.31 25.02
C THR A 445 14.32 7.49 24.39
N LYS A 446 15.03 8.37 23.68
CA LYS A 446 14.41 9.49 22.94
C LYS A 446 13.49 8.99 21.82
N GLY A 447 13.94 8.05 20.99
CA GLY A 447 13.12 7.43 19.94
C GLY A 447 11.91 6.67 20.50
N ALA A 448 12.04 6.04 21.67
CA ALA A 448 10.91 5.42 22.38
C ALA A 448 9.89 6.46 22.83
N GLN A 449 10.32 7.64 23.30
CA GLN A 449 9.42 8.73 23.64
C GLN A 449 8.62 9.19 22.43
N VAL A 450 9.29 9.50 21.31
CA VAL A 450 8.64 9.87 20.04
C VAL A 450 7.65 8.81 19.59
N THR A 451 8.01 7.52 19.71
CA THR A 451 7.12 6.40 19.38
C THR A 451 5.91 6.33 20.32
N SER A 452 6.08 6.61 21.61
CA SER A 452 4.98 6.66 22.59
C SER A 452 4.02 7.81 22.28
N ASP A 453 4.55 8.97 21.91
CA ASP A 453 3.74 10.14 21.57
C ASP A 453 2.87 9.86 20.33
N LYS A 454 3.42 9.13 19.34
CA LYS A 454 2.65 8.64 18.17
C LYS A 454 1.51 7.71 18.57
N ILE A 455 1.72 6.81 19.54
CA ILE A 455 0.65 5.93 20.07
C ILE A 455 -0.44 6.76 20.73
N GLN A 456 -0.06 7.71 21.58
CA GLN A 456 -1.01 8.57 22.29
C GLN A 456 -1.85 9.40 21.31
N TYR A 457 -1.21 10.01 20.31
CA TYR A 457 -1.90 10.74 19.25
C TYR A 457 -2.89 9.83 18.51
N ALA A 458 -2.44 8.65 18.07
CA ALA A 458 -3.27 7.74 17.29
C ALA A 458 -4.44 7.14 18.09
N GLU A 459 -4.27 6.83 19.39
CA GLU A 459 -5.38 6.41 20.26
C GLU A 459 -6.39 7.55 20.46
N THR A 460 -5.91 8.79 20.62
CA THR A 460 -6.79 9.96 20.75
C THR A 460 -7.65 10.15 19.50
N GLU A 461 -7.02 10.16 18.32
CA GLU A 461 -7.75 10.28 17.04
C GLU A 461 -8.70 9.10 16.79
N LYS A 462 -8.35 7.90 17.26
CA LYS A 462 -9.20 6.71 17.14
C LYS A 462 -10.46 6.85 17.98
N ILE A 463 -10.37 7.40 19.20
CA ILE A 463 -11.55 7.70 20.02
C ILE A 463 -12.38 8.80 19.34
N ILE A 464 -11.74 9.88 18.87
CA ILE A 464 -12.41 10.97 18.13
C ILE A 464 -13.18 10.44 16.92
N SER A 465 -12.64 9.46 16.18
CA SER A 465 -13.31 8.86 15.02
C SER A 465 -14.65 8.19 15.35
N LYS A 466 -14.89 7.85 16.62
CA LYS A 466 -16.11 7.22 17.15
C LYS A 466 -17.07 8.19 17.83
N LEU A 467 -16.67 9.45 17.97
CA LEU A 467 -17.48 10.49 18.59
C LEU A 467 -18.18 11.31 17.50
N PRO A 468 -19.44 11.74 17.74
CA PRO A 468 -20.12 12.56 16.76
C PRO A 468 -19.46 13.94 16.72
N GLU A 469 -18.98 14.36 15.54
CA GLU A 469 -18.36 15.69 15.39
C GLU A 469 -19.35 16.80 15.74
N LYS A 470 -20.61 16.67 15.27
CA LYS A 470 -21.74 17.55 15.61
C LYS A 470 -22.70 16.81 16.54
N LEU A 471 -23.00 17.42 17.68
CA LEU A 471 -23.89 16.83 18.68
C LEU A 471 -25.36 16.91 18.26
N ASP A 472 -26.06 15.77 18.23
CA ASP A 472 -27.52 15.74 18.16
C ASP A 472 -28.10 16.01 19.55
N LEU A 473 -28.28 17.30 19.86
CA LEU A 473 -28.75 17.75 21.18
C LEU A 473 -30.12 17.15 21.54
N THR A 474 -30.98 16.97 20.53
CA THR A 474 -32.31 16.37 20.72
C THR A 474 -32.16 14.93 21.18
N ARG A 475 -31.34 14.14 20.49
CA ARG A 475 -31.08 12.75 20.86
C ARG A 475 -30.46 12.60 22.24
N VAL A 476 -29.45 13.40 22.56
CA VAL A 476 -28.83 13.36 23.90
C VAL A 476 -29.87 13.66 24.98
N THR A 477 -30.72 14.67 24.76
CA THR A 477 -31.76 15.05 25.73
C THR A 477 -32.78 13.92 25.93
N GLU A 478 -33.25 13.29 24.84
CA GLU A 478 -34.23 12.18 24.93
C GLU A 478 -33.64 10.91 25.56
N LEU A 479 -32.37 10.59 25.30
CA LEU A 479 -31.72 9.39 25.85
C LEU A 479 -31.29 9.56 27.32
N THR A 480 -31.23 10.80 27.79
CA THR A 480 -30.86 11.17 29.17
C THR A 480 -32.03 11.72 29.99
N GLU A 481 -33.27 11.38 29.63
CA GLU A 481 -34.43 11.71 30.45
C GLU A 481 -34.34 11.02 31.84
N GLY A 482 -34.55 11.81 32.91
CA GLY A 482 -34.60 11.33 34.29
C GLY A 482 -33.40 11.73 35.15
N ALA A 483 -33.63 11.89 36.45
CA ALA A 483 -32.65 12.41 37.41
C ALA A 483 -31.36 11.57 37.53
N THR A 484 -31.43 10.27 37.21
CA THR A 484 -30.27 9.36 37.26
C THR A 484 -29.30 9.56 36.10
N LYS A 485 -29.74 10.18 34.98
CA LYS A 485 -28.93 10.40 33.78
C LYS A 485 -28.50 11.86 33.59
N GLU A 486 -28.93 12.76 34.48
CA GLU A 486 -28.61 14.19 34.46
C GLU A 486 -27.09 14.44 34.39
N LYS A 487 -26.34 13.78 35.28
CA LYS A 487 -24.87 13.89 35.34
C LYS A 487 -24.19 13.43 34.05
N ILE A 488 -24.75 12.43 33.37
CA ILE A 488 -24.24 11.92 32.10
C ILE A 488 -24.47 12.97 31.00
N ARG A 489 -25.64 13.63 31.00
CA ARG A 489 -25.92 14.74 30.07
C ARG A 489 -24.97 15.91 30.28
N GLU A 490 -24.77 16.34 31.52
CA GLU A 490 -23.83 17.43 31.85
C GLU A 490 -22.41 17.11 31.40
N LEU A 491 -21.95 15.87 31.63
CA LEU A 491 -20.65 15.40 31.16
C LEU A 491 -20.53 15.48 29.64
N ILE A 492 -21.53 14.95 28.90
CA ILE A 492 -21.55 15.00 27.43
C ILE A 492 -21.48 16.46 26.96
N LEU A 493 -22.34 17.34 27.46
CA LEU A 493 -22.38 18.74 27.04
C LEU A 493 -21.08 19.50 27.36
N SER A 494 -20.39 19.14 28.45
CA SER A 494 -19.11 19.75 28.84
C SER A 494 -17.96 19.45 27.88
N CYS A 495 -18.13 18.49 26.97
CA CYS A 495 -17.13 18.10 25.98
C CYS A 495 -17.40 18.69 24.58
N TYR A 496 -18.39 19.58 24.44
CA TYR A 496 -18.74 20.21 23.18
C TYR A 496 -18.76 21.73 23.29
N ILE A 497 -18.30 22.39 22.24
CA ILE A 497 -18.23 23.84 22.11
C ILE A 497 -19.39 24.32 21.23
N LYS A 498 -20.10 25.36 21.68
CA LYS A 498 -21.14 26.01 20.88
C LYS A 498 -20.50 26.82 19.74
N LYS A 499 -20.98 26.62 18.51
CA LYS A 499 -20.63 27.38 17.33
C LYS A 499 -21.91 27.90 16.66
N GLU A 500 -21.81 29.05 16.02
CA GLU A 500 -22.90 29.66 15.26
C GLU A 500 -22.64 29.44 13.76
N THR A 501 -23.66 29.06 13.00
CA THR A 501 -23.61 29.07 11.53
C THR A 501 -24.71 29.95 10.99
N THR A 502 -24.38 30.73 9.95
CA THR A 502 -25.38 31.48 9.18
C THR A 502 -25.85 30.59 8.05
N ASN A 503 -27.13 30.26 8.04
CA ASN A 503 -27.76 29.48 6.99
C ASN A 503 -27.92 30.33 5.71
N GLU A 504 -28.15 29.69 4.57
CA GLU A 504 -28.33 30.36 3.27
C GLU A 504 -29.52 31.34 3.24
N ASP A 505 -30.47 31.19 4.17
CA ASP A 505 -31.62 32.07 4.38
C ASP A 505 -31.34 33.28 5.31
N GLY A 506 -30.09 33.44 5.76
CA GLY A 506 -29.66 34.51 6.67
C GLY A 506 -30.01 34.27 8.14
N THR A 507 -30.54 33.09 8.50
CA THR A 507 -30.82 32.74 9.90
C THR A 507 -29.57 32.19 10.59
N THR A 508 -29.33 32.63 11.83
CA THR A 508 -28.25 32.09 12.67
C THR A 508 -28.77 30.86 13.40
N SER A 509 -28.07 29.72 13.28
CA SER A 509 -28.36 28.51 14.02
C SER A 509 -27.16 28.06 14.86
N ASP A 510 -27.43 27.77 16.12
CA ASP A 510 -26.41 27.28 17.06
C ASP A 510 -26.28 25.76 16.92
N TYR A 511 -25.04 25.28 16.88
CA TYR A 511 -24.73 23.86 16.91
C TYR A 511 -23.54 23.60 17.84
N MET A 512 -23.42 22.38 18.34
CA MET A 512 -22.36 21.99 19.25
C MET A 512 -21.39 21.05 18.54
N VAL A 513 -20.10 21.38 18.60
CA VAL A 513 -18.99 20.62 17.98
C VAL A 513 -18.11 20.02 19.06
N LEU A 514 -17.63 18.80 18.84
CA LEU A 514 -16.70 18.14 19.75
C LEU A 514 -15.50 19.05 20.05
N ASP A 515 -15.18 19.21 21.32
CA ASP A 515 -13.91 19.78 21.74
C ASP A 515 -12.82 18.71 21.63
N ASP A 516 -12.07 18.74 20.53
CA ASP A 516 -11.01 17.79 20.25
C ASP A 516 -9.68 18.13 20.94
N THR A 517 -9.65 19.20 21.75
CA THR A 517 -8.48 19.59 22.56
C THR A 517 -8.48 18.97 23.95
N ILE A 518 -9.59 18.32 24.35
CA ILE A 518 -9.70 17.71 25.69
C ILE A 518 -8.82 16.46 25.80
N PRO A 519 -8.32 16.15 27.02
CA PRO A 519 -7.49 14.97 27.24
C PRO A 519 -8.13 13.65 26.79
N CYS A 520 -7.31 12.74 26.27
CA CYS A 520 -7.71 11.43 25.75
C CYS A 520 -8.57 10.61 26.73
N ASN A 521 -8.24 10.61 28.03
CA ASN A 521 -9.05 9.95 29.06
C ASN A 521 -10.47 10.53 29.16
N LYS A 522 -10.63 11.85 29.00
CA LYS A 522 -11.94 12.50 28.99
C LYS A 522 -12.73 12.22 27.71
N LEU A 523 -12.04 12.11 26.56
CA LEU A 523 -12.66 11.63 25.31
C LEU A 523 -13.15 10.18 25.45
N GLN A 524 -12.40 9.32 26.15
CA GLN A 524 -12.82 7.96 26.43
C GLN A 524 -14.05 7.93 27.35
N GLU A 525 -14.05 8.70 28.44
CA GLU A 525 -15.23 8.84 29.32
C GLU A 525 -16.46 9.34 28.56
N LEU A 526 -16.27 10.27 27.61
CA LEU A 526 -17.32 10.76 26.73
C LEU A 526 -17.87 9.64 25.83
N HIS A 527 -16.98 8.87 25.20
CA HIS A 527 -17.37 7.73 24.37
C HIS A 527 -18.17 6.70 25.17
N ASP A 528 -17.68 6.31 26.34
CA ASP A 528 -18.33 5.35 27.23
C ASP A 528 -19.68 5.88 27.74
N SER A 529 -19.80 7.19 27.93
CA SER A 529 -21.07 7.86 28.25
C SER A 529 -22.09 7.75 27.12
N PHE A 530 -21.66 7.92 25.86
CA PHE A 530 -22.53 7.72 24.70
C PHE A 530 -22.97 6.26 24.54
N GLU A 531 -22.07 5.30 24.74
CA GLU A 531 -22.44 3.87 24.76
C GLU A 531 -23.44 3.56 25.88
N GLY A 532 -23.19 4.07 27.09
CA GLY A 532 -24.02 3.84 28.26
C GLY A 532 -25.45 4.37 28.14
N ILE A 533 -25.68 5.40 27.31
CA ILE A 533 -27.03 5.92 27.01
C ILE A 533 -27.66 5.32 25.75
N GLY A 534 -26.97 4.40 25.07
CA GLY A 534 -27.45 3.77 23.83
C GLY A 534 -27.43 4.72 22.62
N TYR A 535 -26.58 5.76 22.63
CA TYR A 535 -26.57 6.78 21.57
C TYR A 535 -26.32 6.22 20.17
N PHE A 536 -25.50 5.17 20.08
CA PHE A 536 -25.14 4.48 18.85
C PHE A 536 -26.10 3.33 18.49
N ASN A 537 -27.06 2.99 19.35
CA ASN A 537 -28.02 1.93 19.08
C ASN A 537 -29.07 2.40 18.06
N ALA A 538 -29.22 1.69 16.95
CA ALA A 538 -30.14 2.07 15.88
C ALA A 538 -31.62 2.14 16.32
N GLY A 539 -32.04 1.27 17.25
CA GLY A 539 -33.39 1.27 17.81
C GLY A 539 -33.64 2.48 18.72
N ASP A 540 -32.72 2.76 19.63
CA ASP A 540 -32.82 3.87 20.56
C ASP A 540 -32.70 5.23 19.85
N ALA A 541 -31.81 5.34 18.86
CA ALA A 541 -31.66 6.52 18.02
C ALA A 541 -32.91 6.81 17.19
N ALA A 542 -33.54 5.78 16.61
CA ALA A 542 -34.80 5.93 15.89
C ALA A 542 -35.93 6.39 16.82
N MET A 543 -36.04 5.78 18.01
CA MET A 543 -37.06 6.16 19.00
C MET A 543 -36.87 7.60 19.48
N ALA A 544 -35.64 8.02 19.78
CA ALA A 544 -35.31 9.37 20.21
C ALA A 544 -35.67 10.41 19.13
N SER A 545 -35.34 10.12 17.86
CA SER A 545 -35.67 11.01 16.72
C SER A 545 -37.18 11.19 16.55
N VAL A 546 -37.95 10.10 16.67
CA VAL A 546 -39.43 10.14 16.57
C VAL A 546 -40.04 10.93 17.74
N LYS A 547 -39.57 10.71 18.98
CA LYS A 547 -40.04 11.46 20.15
C LYS A 547 -39.73 12.95 20.05
N GLY A 548 -38.51 13.29 19.61
CA GLY A 548 -38.08 14.68 19.40
C GLY A 548 -38.94 15.40 18.36
N ALA A 549 -39.18 14.77 17.21
CA ALA A 549 -40.06 15.31 16.17
C ALA A 549 -41.49 15.53 16.68
N ALA A 550 -42.06 14.56 17.41
CA ALA A 550 -43.40 14.68 17.98
C ALA A 550 -43.51 15.82 19.01
N LYS A 551 -42.50 16.00 19.88
CA LYS A 551 -42.45 17.11 20.86
C LYS A 551 -42.31 18.47 20.18
N ASN A 552 -41.46 18.58 19.15
CA ASN A 552 -41.29 19.82 18.38
C ASN A 552 -42.57 20.19 17.61
N PHE A 553 -43.23 19.20 17.02
CA PHE A 553 -44.54 19.39 16.38
C PHE A 553 -45.61 19.84 17.37
N MET A 554 -45.72 19.19 18.54
CA MET A 554 -46.64 19.63 19.61
C MET A 554 -46.33 21.04 20.10
N LYS A 555 -45.06 21.40 20.28
CA LYS A 555 -44.66 22.78 20.63
C LYS A 555 -45.03 23.79 19.55
N SER A 556 -44.94 23.42 18.26
CA SER A 556 -45.33 24.30 17.15
C SER A 556 -46.85 24.49 17.01
N ILE A 557 -47.64 23.55 17.56
CA ILE A 557 -49.12 23.61 17.55
C ILE A 557 -49.67 24.28 18.82
N MET A 558 -48.99 24.14 19.95
CA MET A 558 -49.38 24.76 21.22
C MET A 558 -48.72 26.13 21.48
N GLY A 559 -47.92 26.63 20.52
CA GLY A 559 -47.28 27.95 20.54
C GLY A 559 -48.17 29.03 19.96
#